data_AF-U6NIR6-F1
#
_entry.id   AF-U6NIR6-F1
#
_cell.length_a   1.000
_cell.length_b   1.000
_cell.length_c   1.000
_cell.angle_alpha   90.00
_cell.angle_beta   90.00
_cell.angle_gamma   90.00
#
_symmetry.space_group_name_H-M   'P 1'
#
loop_
_entity.id
_entity.type
_entity.pdbx_description
1 polymer ?
#
loop_
_entity_poly.entity_id
_entity_poly.type
_entity_poly.pdbx_seq_one_letter_code
_entity_poly.pdbx_strand_id
1 'polypeptide(L)'
;HHPCVRAAVDSTANTNLVYWAGHLLALKEVGLPYAVDPDTLETRCYDPFQGQINAKTFTAHPKVDPYTNELVVFGYEAKGLATKDIVIYSIDKDGKTHDEQWIESPWCAFIHDCVITPNWIVLVLWPFETNMARLKAKKQHWAWDYNLPATFIVVPRRKTTRLPSGWKQGEHRVYSWENCMLAHTGGAWEGQNGKLYFE
;
A
#
# COMPACT_ATOMS: atom_id res chain seq x y z
N HIS A 1 10.52 -24.96 -14.27
CA HIS A 1 11.39 -23.83 -13.90
C HIS A 1 12.14 -23.32 -15.15
N HIS A 2 11.43 -22.71 -16.09
CA HIS A 2 12.01 -22.19 -17.33
C HIS A 2 12.47 -20.73 -17.11
N PRO A 3 13.60 -20.28 -17.68
CA PRO A 3 14.10 -18.91 -17.51
C PRO A 3 13.10 -17.81 -17.86
N CYS A 4 12.23 -18.02 -18.86
CA CYS A 4 11.20 -17.05 -19.25
C CYS A 4 10.17 -16.78 -18.14
N VAL A 5 9.93 -17.73 -17.23
CA VAL A 5 8.99 -17.59 -16.11
C VAL A 5 9.61 -16.76 -14.97
N ARG A 6 10.94 -16.67 -14.89
CA ARG A 6 11.62 -15.86 -13.85
C ARG A 6 11.57 -14.36 -14.14
N ALA A 7 11.37 -13.99 -15.40
CA ALA A 7 11.17 -12.60 -15.82
C ALA A 7 9.69 -12.21 -15.88
N ALA A 8 8.78 -13.17 -15.65
CA ALA A 8 7.36 -12.89 -15.63
C ALA A 8 7.00 -12.11 -14.37
N VAL A 9 6.30 -11.00 -14.58
CA VAL A 9 5.68 -10.22 -13.52
C VAL A 9 4.37 -10.93 -13.14
N ASP A 10 4.22 -11.30 -11.86
CA ASP A 10 3.04 -12.04 -11.37
C ASP A 10 1.75 -11.19 -11.28
N SER A 11 1.83 -9.90 -11.61
CA SER A 11 0.69 -8.98 -11.62
C SER A 11 -0.28 -9.28 -12.75
N THR A 12 -1.52 -9.56 -12.37
CA THR A 12 -2.67 -9.71 -13.28
C THR A 12 -3.36 -8.38 -13.60
N ALA A 13 -2.93 -7.26 -13.00
CA ALA A 13 -3.45 -5.91 -13.23
C ALA A 13 -5.00 -5.80 -13.21
N ASN A 14 -5.66 -6.52 -12.30
CA ASN A 14 -7.10 -6.78 -12.36
C ASN A 14 -7.89 -6.25 -11.16
N THR A 15 -7.28 -5.47 -10.26
CA THR A 15 -7.97 -4.97 -9.06
C THR A 15 -8.58 -3.59 -9.26
N ASN A 16 -7.85 -2.64 -9.88
CA ASN A 16 -8.31 -1.27 -10.02
C ASN A 16 -7.69 -0.56 -11.24
N LEU A 17 -8.30 0.53 -11.68
CA LEU A 17 -7.81 1.44 -12.72
C LEU A 17 -7.84 2.89 -12.21
N VAL A 18 -6.70 3.59 -12.24
CA VAL A 18 -6.60 5.00 -11.81
C VAL A 18 -5.82 5.80 -12.83
N TYR A 19 -6.31 6.99 -13.20
CA TYR A 19 -5.56 7.90 -14.07
C TYR A 19 -4.66 8.82 -13.25
N TRP A 20 -3.35 8.76 -13.47
CA TRP A 20 -2.39 9.62 -12.80
C TRP A 20 -1.15 9.88 -13.65
N ALA A 21 -0.60 11.10 -13.58
CA ALA A 21 0.61 11.52 -14.28
C ALA A 21 0.65 11.16 -15.79
N GLY A 22 -0.50 11.26 -16.47
CA GLY A 22 -0.60 10.95 -17.91
C GLY A 22 -0.77 9.46 -18.24
N HIS A 23 -0.91 8.60 -17.24
CA HIS A 23 -1.08 7.15 -17.39
C HIS A 23 -2.41 6.67 -16.83
N LEU A 24 -3.12 5.80 -17.56
CA LEU A 24 -4.15 4.95 -16.95
C LEU A 24 -3.44 3.75 -16.32
N LEU A 25 -3.40 3.69 -15.00
CA LEU A 25 -2.68 2.68 -14.24
C LEU A 25 -3.61 1.49 -13.95
N ALA A 26 -3.28 0.32 -14.48
CA ALA A 26 -3.92 -0.95 -14.15
C ALA A 26 -3.19 -1.59 -12.96
N LEU A 27 -3.92 -1.78 -11.86
CA LEU A 27 -3.34 -2.04 -10.54
C LEU A 27 -3.67 -3.43 -10.02
N LYS A 28 -2.68 -4.03 -9.35
CA LYS A 28 -2.81 -5.24 -8.54
C LYS A 28 -1.71 -5.23 -7.47
N GLU A 29 -2.10 -5.39 -6.21
CA GLU A 29 -1.25 -5.23 -5.02
C GLU A 29 -0.05 -6.19 -4.88
N VAL A 30 0.13 -7.13 -5.80
CA VAL A 30 1.29 -8.06 -5.83
C VAL A 30 2.37 -7.65 -6.84
N GLY A 31 2.24 -6.50 -7.50
CA GLY A 31 3.23 -5.97 -8.44
C GLY A 31 3.16 -4.45 -8.58
N LEU A 32 3.98 -3.91 -9.47
CA LEU A 32 3.95 -2.49 -9.85
C LEU A 32 2.82 -2.25 -10.89
N PRO A 33 2.46 -0.99 -11.19
CA PRO A 33 1.40 -0.70 -12.15
C PRO A 33 1.79 -1.13 -13.56
N TYR A 34 0.80 -1.54 -14.34
CA TYR A 34 0.89 -1.44 -15.79
C TYR A 34 0.31 -0.09 -16.24
N ALA A 35 1.00 0.64 -17.11
CA ALA A 35 0.43 1.77 -17.81
C ALA A 35 -0.35 1.28 -19.03
N VAL A 36 -1.55 1.80 -19.19
CA VAL A 36 -2.46 1.53 -20.29
C VAL A 36 -2.77 2.86 -20.97
N ASP A 37 -2.97 2.82 -22.28
CA ASP A 37 -3.50 3.93 -23.04
C ASP A 37 -4.96 4.21 -22.65
N PRO A 38 -5.33 5.42 -22.21
CA PRO A 38 -6.69 5.71 -21.75
C PRO A 38 -7.73 5.67 -22.88
N ASP A 39 -7.32 5.84 -24.14
CA ASP A 39 -8.21 5.90 -25.29
C ASP A 39 -8.30 4.54 -26.00
N THR A 40 -7.17 3.85 -26.19
CA THR A 40 -7.11 2.58 -26.95
C THR A 40 -7.14 1.33 -26.08
N LEU A 41 -6.86 1.48 -24.78
CA LEU A 41 -6.65 0.39 -23.82
C LEU A 41 -5.45 -0.52 -24.14
N GLU A 42 -4.54 -0.08 -25.01
CA GLU A 42 -3.29 -0.77 -25.27
C GLU A 42 -2.37 -0.71 -24.03
N THR A 43 -1.83 -1.86 -23.61
CA THR A 43 -0.83 -1.93 -22.55
C THR A 43 0.49 -1.32 -23.03
N ARG A 44 0.93 -0.24 -22.41
CA ARG A 44 2.13 0.51 -22.80
C ARG A 44 3.39 -0.03 -22.14
N CYS A 45 3.42 -0.15 -20.82
CA CYS A 45 4.58 -0.66 -20.09
C CYS A 45 4.22 -1.16 -18.68
N TYR A 46 5.14 -1.91 -18.08
CA TYR A 46 5.17 -2.20 -16.65
C TYR A 46 6.09 -1.20 -15.95
N ASP A 47 5.69 -0.73 -14.76
CA ASP A 47 6.38 0.28 -13.96
C ASP A 47 6.64 1.60 -14.73
N PRO A 48 5.59 2.41 -14.97
CA PRO A 48 5.73 3.69 -15.68
C PRO A 48 6.60 4.73 -14.94
N PHE A 49 6.87 4.53 -13.65
CA PHE A 49 7.64 5.45 -12.82
C PHE A 49 9.14 5.10 -12.77
N GLN A 50 9.58 4.12 -13.58
CA GLN A 50 10.99 3.84 -13.89
C GLN A 50 11.85 3.51 -12.66
N GLY A 51 11.33 2.73 -11.72
CA GLY A 51 12.11 2.25 -10.58
C GLY A 51 12.60 3.34 -9.62
N GLN A 52 11.95 4.51 -9.57
CA GLN A 52 12.26 5.58 -8.61
C GLN A 52 12.28 5.07 -7.15
N ILE A 53 11.43 4.08 -6.84
CA ILE A 53 11.37 3.39 -5.55
C ILE A 53 11.71 1.92 -5.76
N ASN A 54 12.66 1.39 -4.99
CA ASN A 54 13.07 -0.01 -5.07
C ASN A 54 12.11 -0.94 -4.30
N ALA A 55 10.85 -0.94 -4.70
CA ALA A 55 9.80 -1.79 -4.16
C ALA A 55 9.27 -2.76 -5.23
N LYS A 56 8.75 -3.90 -4.79
CA LYS A 56 8.17 -4.92 -5.68
C LYS A 56 6.66 -4.79 -5.86
N THR A 57 6.00 -4.01 -5.03
CA THR A 57 4.54 -3.94 -4.96
C THR A 57 4.05 -2.50 -4.93
N PHE A 58 2.83 -2.31 -5.44
CA PHE A 58 2.11 -1.05 -5.50
C PHE A 58 0.64 -1.31 -5.16
N THR A 59 0.05 -0.54 -4.26
CA THR A 59 -1.33 -0.73 -3.80
C THR A 59 -2.35 -0.62 -4.93
N ALA A 60 -3.41 -1.41 -4.87
CA ALA A 60 -4.55 -1.25 -5.76
C ALA A 60 -5.45 -0.06 -5.37
N HIS A 61 -5.29 0.50 -4.18
CA HIS A 61 -6.11 1.59 -3.65
C HIS A 61 -5.27 2.81 -3.30
N PRO A 62 -4.61 3.45 -4.28
CA PRO A 62 -3.92 4.70 -4.03
C PRO A 62 -4.95 5.80 -3.75
N LYS A 63 -4.54 6.84 -3.01
CA LYS A 63 -5.44 7.95 -2.62
C LYS A 63 -4.94 9.25 -3.22
N VAL A 64 -5.83 9.96 -3.91
CA VAL A 64 -5.52 11.31 -4.41
C VAL A 64 -5.74 12.30 -3.28
N ASP A 65 -4.72 13.10 -2.97
CA ASP A 65 -4.88 14.25 -2.09
C ASP A 65 -5.34 15.47 -2.91
N PRO A 66 -6.57 15.97 -2.70
CA PRO A 66 -7.11 17.08 -3.47
C PRO A 66 -6.45 18.43 -3.15
N TYR A 67 -5.73 18.56 -2.04
CA TYR A 67 -5.09 19.81 -1.61
C TYR A 67 -3.66 19.94 -2.14
N THR A 68 -2.94 18.83 -2.24
CA THR A 68 -1.54 18.82 -2.73
C THR A 68 -1.41 18.28 -4.15
N ASN A 69 -2.48 17.73 -4.71
CA ASN A 69 -2.53 17.12 -6.03
C ASN A 69 -1.44 16.05 -6.21
N GLU A 70 -1.36 15.16 -5.23
CA GLU A 70 -0.46 14.02 -5.17
C GLU A 70 -1.26 12.71 -5.08
N LEU A 71 -0.73 11.64 -5.68
CA LEU A 71 -1.21 10.29 -5.48
C LEU A 71 -0.41 9.65 -4.34
N VAL A 72 -1.04 9.42 -3.21
CA VAL A 72 -0.45 8.73 -2.06
C VAL A 72 -0.59 7.24 -2.24
N VAL A 73 0.52 6.52 -2.09
CA VAL A 73 0.63 5.11 -2.41
C VAL A 73 1.38 4.37 -1.30
N PHE A 74 1.16 3.06 -1.25
CA PHE A 74 1.95 2.16 -0.43
C PHE A 74 2.16 0.83 -1.16
N GLY A 75 3.05 -0.01 -0.65
CA GLY A 75 3.17 -1.41 -1.05
C GLY A 75 3.54 -2.25 0.16
N TYR A 76 2.83 -3.36 0.39
CA TYR A 76 3.18 -4.36 1.41
C TYR A 76 3.90 -5.54 0.74
N GLU A 77 4.60 -6.38 1.52
CA GLU A 77 5.53 -7.37 0.94
C GLU A 77 6.55 -6.70 -0.01
N ALA A 78 6.91 -5.45 0.28
CA ALA A 78 7.57 -4.55 -0.67
C ALA A 78 8.98 -5.00 -1.06
N LYS A 79 9.63 -5.85 -0.24
CA LYS A 79 10.92 -6.48 -0.56
C LYS A 79 10.77 -7.89 -1.14
N GLY A 80 9.55 -8.43 -1.19
CA GLY A 80 9.21 -9.70 -1.81
C GLY A 80 8.28 -10.56 -0.97
N LEU A 81 8.02 -11.76 -1.48
CA LEU A 81 7.03 -12.68 -0.92
C LEU A 81 7.24 -12.91 0.57
N ALA A 82 6.15 -12.79 1.33
CA ALA A 82 6.06 -12.97 2.77
C ALA A 82 6.99 -12.07 3.61
N THR A 83 7.51 -10.97 3.06
CA THR A 83 8.25 -9.96 3.82
C THR A 83 7.31 -9.03 4.58
N LYS A 84 7.76 -8.49 5.72
CA LYS A 84 6.96 -7.54 6.51
C LYS A 84 7.13 -6.09 6.06
N ASP A 85 8.02 -5.86 5.11
CA ASP A 85 8.38 -4.53 4.64
C ASP A 85 7.19 -3.85 3.96
N ILE A 86 6.93 -2.62 4.36
CA ILE A 86 5.98 -1.72 3.73
C ILE A 86 6.73 -0.48 3.28
N VAL A 87 6.46 -0.05 2.05
CA VAL A 87 6.89 1.25 1.53
C VAL A 87 5.68 2.17 1.43
N ILE A 88 5.86 3.45 1.74
CA ILE A 88 4.87 4.52 1.59
C ILE A 88 5.55 5.69 0.88
N TYR A 89 4.89 6.29 -0.09
CA TYR A 89 5.38 7.47 -0.80
C TYR A 89 4.21 8.19 -1.49
N SER A 90 4.48 9.35 -2.08
CA SER A 90 3.52 10.02 -2.96
C SER A 90 4.12 10.25 -4.35
N ILE A 91 3.26 10.44 -5.34
CA ILE A 91 3.62 10.71 -6.73
C ILE A 91 2.93 12.00 -7.16
N ASP A 92 3.68 12.98 -7.65
CA ASP A 92 3.09 14.21 -8.17
C ASP A 92 2.50 14.03 -9.58
N LYS A 93 1.88 15.09 -10.11
CA LYS A 93 1.26 15.11 -11.45
C LYS A 93 2.25 14.86 -12.60
N ASP A 94 3.55 15.00 -12.36
CA ASP A 94 4.61 14.82 -13.35
C ASP A 94 5.27 13.42 -13.20
N GLY A 95 4.75 12.57 -12.31
CA GLY A 95 5.21 11.21 -12.11
C GLY A 95 6.44 11.09 -11.20
N LYS A 96 6.81 12.16 -10.49
CA LYS A 96 7.95 12.16 -9.57
C LYS A 96 7.54 11.73 -8.18
N THR A 97 8.35 10.87 -7.57
CA THR A 97 8.09 10.32 -6.24
C THR A 97 8.61 11.23 -5.12
N HIS A 98 7.86 11.35 -4.04
CA HIS A 98 8.18 12.15 -2.85
C HIS A 98 7.90 11.37 -1.56
N ASP A 99 8.45 11.85 -0.44
CA ASP A 99 8.16 11.36 0.92
C ASP A 99 8.28 9.84 1.11
N GLU A 100 9.28 9.20 0.48
CA GLU A 100 9.56 7.77 0.67
C GLU A 100 9.86 7.42 2.14
N GLN A 101 9.10 6.47 2.67
CA GLN A 101 9.20 5.93 4.01
C GLN A 101 9.08 4.41 3.99
N TRP A 102 9.99 3.73 4.70
CA TRP A 102 9.98 2.27 4.90
C TRP A 102 9.66 1.96 6.35
N ILE A 103 8.72 1.05 6.57
CA ILE A 103 8.34 0.53 7.88
C ILE A 103 8.18 -0.99 7.83
N GLU A 104 8.04 -1.63 8.99
CA GLU A 104 7.73 -3.05 9.08
C GLU A 104 6.35 -3.25 9.72
N SER A 105 5.55 -4.10 9.09
CA SER A 105 4.32 -4.62 9.68
C SER A 105 4.64 -5.55 10.87
N PRO A 106 3.78 -5.64 11.90
CA PRO A 106 4.01 -6.55 13.03
C PRO A 106 4.15 -8.03 12.61
N TRP A 107 3.39 -8.44 11.59
CA TRP A 107 3.52 -9.73 10.88
C TRP A 107 3.34 -9.51 9.36
N CYS A 108 3.58 -10.54 8.55
CA CYS A 108 3.27 -10.44 7.12
C CYS A 108 1.75 -10.53 6.93
N ALA A 109 1.11 -9.37 6.78
CA ALA A 109 -0.34 -9.21 6.72
C ALA A 109 -0.80 -8.86 5.31
N PHE A 110 -2.06 -9.19 5.02
CA PHE A 110 -2.71 -8.68 3.82
C PHE A 110 -3.22 -7.25 4.09
N ILE A 111 -2.71 -6.27 3.34
CA ILE A 111 -3.03 -4.85 3.50
C ILE A 111 -3.65 -4.36 2.20
N HIS A 112 -4.96 -4.53 2.07
CA HIS A 112 -5.65 -4.24 0.83
C HIS A 112 -5.82 -2.74 0.59
N ASP A 113 -6.23 -2.01 1.63
CA ASP A 113 -6.65 -0.62 1.53
C ASP A 113 -6.03 0.24 2.64
N CYS A 114 -6.11 1.55 2.45
CA CYS A 114 -5.67 2.55 3.41
C CYS A 114 -6.65 3.72 3.44
N VAL A 115 -6.46 4.62 4.39
CA VAL A 115 -7.01 5.98 4.33
C VAL A 115 -5.90 6.99 4.50
N ILE A 116 -6.13 8.20 3.98
CA ILE A 116 -5.25 9.34 4.20
C ILE A 116 -6.02 10.48 4.87
N THR A 117 -5.31 11.24 5.69
CA THR A 117 -5.72 12.56 6.18
C THR A 117 -4.65 13.57 5.76
N PRO A 118 -4.78 14.88 6.10
CA PRO A 118 -3.72 15.85 5.82
C PRO A 118 -2.35 15.41 6.34
N ASN A 119 -2.29 14.83 7.55
CA ASN A 119 -1.05 14.49 8.23
C ASN A 119 -0.74 12.99 8.30
N TRP A 120 -1.69 12.09 8.04
CA TRP A 120 -1.53 10.67 8.33
C TRP A 120 -1.93 9.80 7.14
N ILE A 121 -1.28 8.63 7.07
CA ILE A 121 -1.82 7.47 6.36
C ILE A 121 -2.10 6.38 7.40
N VAL A 122 -3.25 5.72 7.27
CA VAL A 122 -3.63 4.59 8.11
C VAL A 122 -3.77 3.36 7.21
N LEU A 123 -2.92 2.36 7.45
CA LEU A 123 -2.93 1.10 6.72
C LEU A 123 -3.84 0.10 7.46
N VAL A 124 -4.72 -0.56 6.72
CA VAL A 124 -5.73 -1.46 7.26
C VAL A 124 -5.28 -2.90 7.09
N LEU A 125 -4.75 -3.50 8.17
CA LEU A 125 -4.22 -4.85 8.19
C LEU A 125 -5.35 -5.83 8.51
N TRP A 126 -5.67 -6.67 7.53
CA TRP A 126 -6.67 -7.71 7.73
C TRP A 126 -6.07 -8.86 8.56
N PRO A 127 -6.89 -9.63 9.31
CA PRO A 127 -6.47 -10.79 10.11
C PRO A 127 -6.00 -12.02 9.29
N PHE A 128 -5.23 -11.78 8.22
CA PHE A 128 -4.57 -12.80 7.43
C PHE A 128 -3.09 -12.81 7.73
N GLU A 129 -2.49 -13.99 7.63
CA GLU A 129 -1.04 -14.15 7.71
C GLU A 129 -0.49 -15.09 6.64
N THR A 130 0.80 -14.91 6.39
CA THR A 130 1.60 -15.78 5.53
C THR A 130 3.04 -15.89 6.02
N ASN A 131 3.74 -16.93 5.56
CA ASN A 131 5.17 -17.08 5.77
C ASN A 131 5.78 -17.97 4.67
N MET A 132 7.11 -17.91 4.54
CA MET A 132 7.81 -18.69 3.52
C MET A 132 7.65 -20.21 3.68
N ALA A 133 7.43 -20.74 4.89
CA ALA A 133 7.24 -22.17 5.10
C ALA A 133 5.91 -22.65 4.49
N ARG A 134 4.83 -21.88 4.68
CA ARG A 134 3.51 -22.10 4.07
C ARG A 134 3.58 -22.06 2.54
N LEU A 135 4.25 -21.06 1.97
CA LEU A 135 4.43 -20.93 0.52
C LEU A 135 5.23 -22.12 -0.07
N LYS A 136 6.33 -22.51 0.59
CA LYS A 136 7.13 -23.69 0.19
C LYS A 136 6.33 -24.99 0.29
N ALA A 137 5.40 -25.08 1.24
CA ALA A 137 4.45 -26.18 1.36
C ALA A 137 3.29 -26.13 0.35
N LYS A 138 3.31 -25.18 -0.62
CA LYS A 138 2.29 -24.99 -1.66
C LYS A 138 0.88 -24.78 -1.11
N LYS A 139 0.77 -24.20 0.09
CA LYS A 139 -0.50 -23.78 0.66
C LYS A 139 -0.91 -22.42 0.08
N GLN A 140 -2.17 -22.03 0.31
CA GLN A 140 -2.65 -20.69 -0.04
C GLN A 140 -1.76 -19.63 0.58
N HIS A 141 -1.47 -18.55 -0.17
CA HIS A 141 -0.63 -17.46 0.30
C HIS A 141 -1.21 -16.88 1.60
N TRP A 142 -2.48 -16.53 1.59
CA TRP A 142 -3.19 -16.00 2.75
C TRP A 142 -4.04 -17.07 3.44
N ALA A 143 -4.08 -17.04 4.77
CA ALA A 143 -5.17 -17.66 5.53
C ALA A 143 -5.49 -16.79 6.73
N TRP A 144 -6.78 -16.78 7.04
CA TRP A 144 -7.32 -16.14 8.21
C TRP A 144 -6.74 -16.76 9.48
N ASP A 145 -6.37 -15.94 10.44
CA ASP A 145 -6.03 -16.36 11.79
C ASP A 145 -7.00 -15.72 12.79
N TYR A 146 -7.78 -16.57 13.46
CA TYR A 146 -8.77 -16.15 14.45
C TYR A 146 -8.14 -15.53 15.71
N ASN A 147 -6.83 -15.71 15.92
CA ASN A 147 -6.11 -15.11 17.03
C ASN A 147 -5.53 -13.74 16.69
N LEU A 148 -5.55 -13.33 15.42
CA LEU A 148 -5.06 -12.02 15.01
C LEU A 148 -6.15 -10.95 15.13
N PRO A 149 -5.83 -9.77 15.66
CA PRO A 149 -6.78 -8.67 15.68
C PRO A 149 -6.89 -7.98 14.32
N ALA A 150 -8.02 -7.32 14.06
CA ALA A 150 -8.05 -6.23 13.09
C ALA A 150 -7.03 -5.17 13.50
N THR A 151 -6.16 -4.73 12.59
CA THR A 151 -5.01 -3.89 12.96
C THR A 151 -4.87 -2.68 12.04
N PHE A 152 -4.42 -1.57 12.62
CA PHE A 152 -4.29 -0.28 11.95
C PHE A 152 -2.90 0.27 12.21
N ILE A 153 -2.11 0.45 11.15
CA ILE A 153 -0.80 1.11 11.25
C ILE A 153 -0.98 2.57 10.87
N VAL A 154 -0.76 3.46 11.84
CA VAL A 154 -0.83 4.91 11.67
C VAL A 154 0.57 5.45 11.47
N VAL A 155 0.80 6.08 10.32
CA VAL A 155 2.11 6.58 9.89
C VAL A 155 1.99 8.07 9.56
N PRO A 156 2.91 8.93 10.02
CA PRO A 156 2.99 10.30 9.55
C PRO A 156 3.18 10.30 8.03
N ARG A 157 2.32 11.01 7.30
CA ARG A 157 2.30 10.97 5.83
C ARG A 157 3.59 11.51 5.21
N ARG A 158 4.21 12.48 5.88
CA ARG A 158 5.46 13.13 5.47
C ARG A 158 6.49 13.12 6.58
N LYS A 159 7.77 13.16 6.23
CA LYS A 159 8.85 13.36 7.22
C LYS A 159 8.73 14.69 7.95
N THR A 160 8.07 15.69 7.35
CA THR A 160 7.85 17.01 7.94
C THR A 160 6.54 17.12 8.72
N THR A 161 5.75 16.04 8.83
CA THR A 161 4.49 16.03 9.58
C THR A 161 4.72 16.48 11.01
N ARG A 162 3.93 17.45 11.50
CA ARG A 162 3.99 17.86 12.90
C ARG A 162 3.44 16.74 13.79
N LEU A 163 4.31 16.19 14.62
CA LEU A 163 3.97 15.06 15.46
C LEU A 163 3.24 15.50 16.75
N PRO A 164 2.23 14.74 17.21
CA PRO A 164 1.62 14.95 18.52
C PRO A 164 2.60 14.68 19.68
N SER A 165 2.27 15.16 20.87
CA SER A 165 3.09 14.90 22.07
C SER A 165 3.31 13.40 22.29
N GLY A 166 4.54 13.03 22.64
CA GLY A 166 4.96 11.65 22.88
C GLY A 166 5.30 10.85 21.63
N TRP A 167 5.17 11.42 20.42
CA TRP A 167 5.68 10.81 19.20
C TRP A 167 7.16 11.16 18.96
N LYS A 168 7.90 10.20 18.41
CA LYS A 168 9.28 10.40 17.93
C LYS A 168 9.32 10.48 16.41
N GLN A 169 10.31 11.22 15.90
CA GLN A 169 10.54 11.32 14.48
C GLN A 169 10.79 9.94 13.85
N GLY A 170 10.05 9.62 12.79
CA GLY A 170 10.15 8.35 12.07
C GLY A 170 9.44 7.17 12.74
N GLU A 171 8.71 7.39 13.85
CA GLU A 171 7.89 6.33 14.43
C GLU A 171 6.55 6.19 13.67
N HIS A 172 6.03 4.96 13.68
CA HIS A 172 4.64 4.66 13.36
C HIS A 172 4.00 4.01 14.59
N ARG A 173 2.67 4.00 14.67
CA ARG A 173 1.94 3.36 15.76
C ARG A 173 1.00 2.31 15.24
N VAL A 174 0.81 1.28 16.05
CA VAL A 174 -0.05 0.14 15.74
C VAL A 174 -1.19 0.12 16.74
N TYR A 175 -2.40 0.10 16.22
CA TYR A 175 -3.63 -0.02 16.99
C TYR A 175 -4.35 -1.29 16.56
N SER A 176 -5.11 -1.89 17.47
CA SER A 176 -5.83 -3.11 17.21
C SER A 176 -7.26 -3.05 17.71
N TRP A 177 -8.11 -3.86 17.09
CA TRP A 177 -9.47 -4.13 17.51
C TRP A 177 -9.72 -5.64 17.53
N GLU A 178 -10.91 -6.04 17.96
CA GLU A 178 -11.40 -7.41 17.85
C GLU A 178 -11.23 -7.95 16.42
N ASN A 179 -11.03 -9.26 16.30
CA ASN A 179 -10.93 -9.93 15.00
C ASN A 179 -12.21 -9.68 14.18
N CYS A 180 -12.07 -9.06 13.01
CA CYS A 180 -13.17 -8.83 12.09
C CYS A 180 -12.65 -8.63 10.67
N MET A 181 -13.53 -8.81 9.68
CA MET A 181 -13.22 -8.51 8.30
C MET A 181 -13.29 -7.00 8.09
N LEU A 182 -12.16 -6.41 7.73
CA LEU A 182 -12.06 -5.01 7.35
C LEU A 182 -12.32 -4.96 5.84
N ALA A 183 -13.31 -4.19 5.39
CA ALA A 183 -13.64 -4.07 3.98
C ALA A 183 -12.89 -2.90 3.34
N HIS A 184 -13.48 -2.28 2.33
CA HIS A 184 -12.99 -1.03 1.77
C HIS A 184 -13.26 0.13 2.72
N THR A 185 -12.39 1.12 2.62
CA THR A 185 -12.47 2.38 3.35
C THR A 185 -13.31 3.40 2.58
N GLY A 186 -14.13 4.18 3.29
CA GLY A 186 -14.88 5.31 2.77
C GLY A 186 -14.05 6.60 2.76
N GLY A 187 -13.44 6.95 3.91
CA GLY A 187 -12.68 8.19 4.05
C GLY A 187 -12.15 8.41 5.46
N ALA A 188 -11.33 9.44 5.66
CA ALA A 188 -10.76 9.75 6.97
C ALA A 188 -10.56 11.25 7.18
N TRP A 189 -10.57 11.66 8.45
CA TRP A 189 -10.32 13.04 8.86
C TRP A 189 -9.70 13.13 10.25
N GLU A 190 -9.09 14.29 10.51
CA GLU A 190 -8.51 14.64 11.80
C GLU A 190 -9.52 15.48 12.59
N GLY A 191 -9.95 14.97 13.75
CA GLY A 191 -10.84 15.70 14.65
C GLY A 191 -10.11 16.79 15.43
N GLN A 192 -10.84 17.85 15.79
CA GLN A 192 -10.31 18.94 16.64
C GLN A 192 -9.84 18.47 18.03
N ASN A 193 -10.29 17.29 18.47
CA ASN A 193 -9.87 16.63 19.70
C ASN A 193 -8.55 15.85 19.57
N GLY A 194 -7.87 15.94 18.42
CA GLY A 194 -6.62 15.24 18.14
C GLY A 194 -6.78 13.75 17.84
N LYS A 195 -8.02 13.27 17.61
CA LYS A 195 -8.29 11.89 17.19
C LYS A 195 -8.34 11.77 15.67
N LEU A 196 -7.99 10.59 15.17
CA LEU A 196 -8.23 10.19 13.79
C LEU A 196 -9.56 9.45 13.70
N TYR A 197 -10.33 9.79 12.68
CA TYR A 197 -11.58 9.12 12.34
C TYR A 197 -11.45 8.59 10.93
N PHE A 198 -11.95 7.39 10.69
CA PHE A 198 -12.14 6.86 9.36
C PHE A 198 -13.34 5.92 9.31
N GLU A 199 -13.90 5.78 8.12
CA GLU A 199 -15.03 4.90 7.79
C GLU A 199 -14.58 3.88 6.75
#